data_AF-A0A7V7AB46-F1
#
_entry.id   AF-A0A7V7AB46-F1
#
_cell.length_a   1.000
_cell.length_b   1.000
_cell.length_c   1.000
_cell.angle_alpha   90.00
_cell.angle_beta   90.00
_cell.angle_gamma   90.00
#
_symmetry.space_group_name_H-M   'P 1'
#
loop_
_entity.id
_entity.type
_entity.pdbx_description
1 polymer ?
#
loop_
_entity_poly.entity_id
_entity_poly.type
_entity_poly.pdbx_seq_one_letter_code
_entity_poly.pdbx_strand_id
1 'polypeptide(L)'
;MELKQFETILYDMYQMDFCFPPSMFKWKSAFEKESYSQWAIEEVKQHVKKSLYPRTSGTIDEFIYILRGFVRKMSKYSNIGKPRARVIFSIAVDVAVGIEDLLRAMK
;
A
#
# COMPACT_ATOMS: atom_id res chain seq x y z
N MET A 1 1.00 -1.90 18.38
CA MET A 1 1.93 -1.56 17.28
C MET A 1 2.00 -0.05 17.15
N GLU A 2 3.20 0.49 17.21
CA GLU A 2 3.43 1.92 16.97
C GLU A 2 3.42 2.25 15.48
N LEU A 3 3.03 3.47 15.12
CA LEU A 3 3.09 3.94 13.73
C LEU A 3 4.50 3.81 13.14
N LYS A 4 5.53 4.15 13.92
CA LYS A 4 6.93 4.01 13.48
C LYS A 4 7.28 2.56 13.20
N GLN A 5 6.85 1.63 14.05
CA GLN A 5 7.04 0.20 13.84
C GLN A 5 6.35 -0.28 12.56
N PHE A 6 5.11 0.18 12.31
CA PHE A 6 4.39 -0.12 11.07
C PHE A 6 5.13 0.42 9.84
N GLU A 7 5.60 1.67 9.88
CA GLU A 7 6.38 2.27 8.79
C GLU A 7 7.68 1.50 8.51
N THR A 8 8.39 1.04 9.55
CA THR A 8 9.58 0.20 9.42
C THR A 8 9.25 -1.15 8.78
N ILE A 9 8.17 -1.83 9.21
CA ILE A 9 7.75 -3.10 8.60
C ILE A 9 7.46 -2.92 7.10
N LEU A 10 6.78 -1.83 6.73
CA LEU A 10 6.50 -1.55 5.31
C LEU A 10 7.77 -1.24 4.52
N TYR A 11 8.72 -0.52 5.13
CA TYR A 11 10.02 -0.25 4.53
C TYR A 11 10.76 -1.56 4.26
N ASP A 12 10.90 -2.43 5.27
CA ASP A 12 11.63 -3.70 5.16
C ASP A 12 10.98 -4.67 4.16
N MET A 13 9.64 -4.69 4.08
CA MET A 13 8.92 -5.62 3.21
C MET A 13 8.78 -5.16 1.75
N TYR A 14 8.63 -3.85 1.53
CA TYR A 14 8.24 -3.34 0.22
C TYR A 14 9.23 -2.38 -0.42
N GLN A 15 10.19 -1.85 0.34
CA GLN A 15 11.25 -1.07 -0.26
C GLN A 15 12.31 -2.05 -0.79
N MET A 16 12.27 -2.31 -2.09
CA MET A 16 13.31 -3.07 -2.77
C MET A 16 14.34 -2.12 -3.38
N ASP A 17 15.62 -2.49 -3.27
CA ASP A 17 16.73 -1.94 -4.06
C ASP A 17 16.59 -2.35 -5.53
N PHE A 18 15.65 -1.74 -6.25
CA PHE A 18 15.47 -2.03 -7.67
C PHE A 18 16.63 -1.46 -8.50
N CYS A 19 17.57 -2.31 -8.90
CA CYS A 19 18.46 -2.04 -10.03
C CYS A 19 17.82 -2.56 -11.32
N PHE A 20 17.18 -1.69 -12.08
CA PHE A 20 16.70 -2.05 -13.42
C PHE A 20 17.87 -2.06 -14.41
N PRO A 21 18.07 -3.15 -15.20
CA PRO A 21 19.09 -3.17 -16.24
C PRO A 21 18.74 -2.16 -17.36
N PRO A 22 19.72 -1.64 -18.13
CA PRO A 22 19.55 -0.51 -19.05
C PRO A 22 18.52 -0.68 -20.18
N SER A 23 17.99 -1.88 -20.40
CA SER A 23 17.04 -2.16 -21.49
C SER A 23 15.60 -1.77 -21.10
N MET A 24 15.34 -0.46 -21.02
CA MET A 24 14.08 0.14 -20.54
C MET A 24 12.79 -0.35 -21.22
N PHE A 25 12.83 -0.84 -22.46
CA PHE A 25 11.60 -1.21 -23.19
C PHE A 25 10.95 -2.50 -22.72
N LYS A 26 11.72 -3.49 -22.25
CA LYS A 26 11.15 -4.78 -21.80
C LYS A 26 10.48 -4.68 -20.41
N TRP A 27 10.86 -3.67 -19.64
CA TRP A 27 10.47 -3.54 -18.23
C TRP A 27 9.52 -2.38 -17.96
N LYS A 28 9.07 -1.65 -19.00
CA LYS A 28 8.24 -0.45 -18.82
C LYS A 28 6.97 -0.70 -18.01
N SER A 29 6.25 -1.78 -18.28
CA SER A 29 5.01 -2.14 -17.55
C SER A 29 5.30 -2.60 -16.12
N ALA A 30 6.38 -3.34 -15.90
CA ALA A 30 6.83 -3.74 -14.57
C ALA A 30 7.24 -2.52 -13.74
N PHE A 31 8.02 -1.61 -14.33
CA PHE A 31 8.43 -0.34 -13.72
C PHE A 31 7.23 0.54 -13.36
N GLU A 32 6.26 0.67 -14.27
CA GLU A 32 5.04 1.44 -14.02
C GLU A 32 4.23 0.81 -12.88
N LYS A 33 4.08 -0.53 -12.87
CA LYS A 33 3.43 -1.25 -11.76
C LYS A 33 4.15 -1.00 -10.43
N GLU A 34 5.46 -1.18 -10.37
CA GLU A 34 6.25 -0.96 -9.16
C GLU A 34 6.18 0.50 -8.68
N SER A 35 6.24 1.45 -9.60
CA SER A 35 6.07 2.87 -9.27
C SER A 35 4.71 3.14 -8.61
N TYR A 36 3.64 2.52 -9.12
CA TYR A 36 2.32 2.63 -8.52
C TYR A 36 2.18 1.86 -7.20
N SER A 37 2.88 0.73 -7.03
CA SER A 37 2.95 0.03 -5.75
C SER A 37 3.60 0.90 -4.68
N GLN A 38 4.73 1.56 -4.99
CA GLN A 38 5.39 2.48 -4.06
C GLN A 38 4.50 3.68 -3.70
N TRP A 39 3.83 4.26 -4.69
CA TRP A 39 2.82 5.30 -4.41
C TRP A 39 1.71 4.80 -3.48
N ALA A 40 1.18 3.60 -3.71
CA ALA A 40 0.12 3.03 -2.89
C ALA A 40 0.56 2.79 -1.44
N ILE A 41 1.81 2.36 -1.21
CA ILE A 41 2.38 2.17 0.13
C ILE A 41 2.40 3.50 0.90
N GLU A 42 2.84 4.59 0.25
CA GLU A 42 2.84 5.90 0.88
C GLU A 42 1.42 6.39 1.20
N GLU A 43 0.45 6.15 0.31
CA GLU A 43 -0.96 6.45 0.59
C GLU A 43 -1.52 5.64 1.77
N VAL A 44 -1.14 4.36 1.90
CA VAL A 44 -1.51 3.53 3.05
C VAL A 44 -0.93 4.10 4.35
N LYS A 45 0.36 4.46 4.37
CA LYS A 45 1.00 5.10 5.54
C LYS A 45 0.25 6.37 5.96
N GLN A 46 -0.05 7.24 5.00
CA GLN A 46 -0.79 8.48 5.25
C GLN A 46 -2.22 8.22 5.72
N HIS A 47 -2.90 7.22 5.16
CA HIS A 47 -4.26 6.86 5.56
C HIS A 47 -4.31 6.34 7.00
N VAL A 48 -3.38 5.47 7.37
CA VAL A 48 -3.27 4.93 8.73
C VAL A 48 -2.94 6.03 9.72
N LYS A 49 -1.95 6.88 9.42
CA LYS A 49 -1.57 8.03 10.25
C LYS A 49 -2.74 8.99 10.50
N LYS A 50 -3.51 9.32 9.45
CA LYS A 50 -4.70 10.18 9.58
C LYS A 50 -5.82 9.53 10.38
N SER A 51 -5.99 8.22 10.26
CA SER A 51 -7.06 7.47 10.93
C SER A 51 -6.78 7.25 12.43
N LEU A 52 -5.51 7.17 12.83
CA LEU A 52 -5.11 7.01 14.22
C LEU A 52 -4.98 8.33 14.98
N TYR A 53 -4.81 9.46 14.28
CA TYR A 53 -4.65 10.77 14.91
C TYR A 53 -5.76 11.08 15.94
N PRO A 54 -5.42 11.60 17.15
CA PRO A 54 -4.11 12.08 17.58
C PRO A 54 -3.16 11.00 18.14
N ARG A 55 -3.57 9.72 18.17
CA ARG A 55 -2.74 8.62 18.66
C ARG A 55 -1.65 8.26 17.65
N THR A 56 -0.57 7.72 18.17
CA THR A 56 0.59 7.24 17.38
C THR A 56 0.76 5.72 17.46
N SER A 57 -0.17 5.02 18.10
CA SER A 57 -0.16 3.57 18.26
C SER A 57 -1.57 3.01 18.35
N GLY A 58 -1.70 1.71 18.06
CA GLY A 58 -2.96 0.97 18.06
C GLY A 58 -2.71 -0.54 18.09
N THR A 59 -3.77 -1.34 18.19
CA THR A 59 -3.67 -2.81 18.10
C THR A 59 -3.50 -3.26 16.65
N ILE A 60 -2.94 -4.44 16.40
CA ILE A 60 -2.85 -4.98 15.03
C ILE A 60 -4.25 -5.06 14.38
N ASP A 61 -5.27 -5.42 15.16
CA ASP A 61 -6.68 -5.43 14.73
C ASP A 61 -7.19 -4.06 14.27
N GLU A 62 -6.81 -2.99 14.98
CA GLU A 62 -7.17 -1.63 14.60
C GLU A 62 -6.52 -1.23 13.26
N PHE A 63 -5.25 -1.58 13.05
CA PHE A 63 -4.57 -1.35 11.77
C PHE A 63 -5.24 -2.12 10.63
N ILE A 64 -5.58 -3.41 10.84
CA ILE A 64 -6.33 -4.22 9.87
C ILE A 64 -7.69 -3.57 9.55
N TYR A 65 -8.40 -3.09 10.56
CA TYR A 65 -9.68 -2.40 10.35
C TYR A 65 -9.53 -1.14 9.48
N ILE A 66 -8.51 -0.33 9.74
CA ILE A 66 -8.21 0.86 8.95
C ILE A 66 -7.84 0.49 7.50
N LEU A 67 -7.00 -0.52 7.30
CA LEU A 67 -6.62 -1.01 5.97
C LEU A 67 -7.84 -1.48 5.16
N ARG A 68 -8.78 -2.18 5.78
CA ARG A 68 -10.04 -2.56 5.13
C ARG A 68 -10.85 -1.35 4.67
N GLY A 69 -10.83 -0.25 5.43
CA GLY A 69 -11.40 1.03 5.02
C GLY A 69 -10.75 1.60 3.76
N PHE A 70 -9.41 1.54 3.70
CA PHE A 70 -8.63 1.92 2.52
C PHE A 70 -8.97 1.06 1.30
N VAL A 71 -8.96 -0.27 1.44
CA VAL A 71 -9.30 -1.24 0.39
C VAL A 71 -10.68 -0.94 -0.19
N ARG A 72 -11.70 -0.74 0.66
CA ARG A 72 -13.05 -0.38 0.20
C ARG A 72 -13.07 0.91 -0.62
N LYS A 73 -12.33 1.93 -0.16
CA LYS A 73 -12.25 3.22 -0.85
C LYS A 73 -11.56 3.09 -2.21
N MET A 74 -10.41 2.43 -2.29
CA MET A 74 -9.67 2.23 -3.54
C MET A 74 -10.42 1.32 -4.51
N SER A 75 -11.05 0.26 -4.01
CA SER A 75 -11.91 -0.61 -4.83
C SER A 75 -13.04 0.17 -5.50
N LYS A 76 -13.70 1.08 -4.77
CA LYS A 76 -14.73 1.96 -5.36
C LYS A 76 -14.19 2.82 -6.50
N TYR A 77 -13.01 3.43 -6.33
CA TYR A 77 -12.40 4.25 -7.39
C TYR A 77 -11.88 3.43 -8.56
N SER A 78 -11.42 2.20 -8.33
CA SER A 78 -11.00 1.28 -9.39
C SER A 78 -12.14 0.92 -10.34
N ASN A 79 -13.39 0.95 -9.87
CA ASN A 79 -14.58 0.61 -10.67
C ASN A 79 -15.19 1.80 -11.44
N ILE A 80 -14.91 3.05 -11.03
CA ILE A 80 -15.61 4.25 -11.55
C ILE A 80 -14.67 5.15 -12.38
N GLY A 81 -13.35 5.05 -12.20
CA GLY A 81 -12.37 5.95 -12.81
C GLY A 81 -12.14 5.77 -14.32
N LYS A 82 -11.35 6.68 -14.92
CA LYS A 82 -10.74 6.52 -16.26
C LYS A 82 -9.81 5.29 -16.29
N PRO A 83 -9.57 4.63 -17.44
CA PRO A 83 -8.82 3.37 -17.52
C PRO A 83 -7.49 3.35 -16.74
N ARG A 84 -6.67 4.41 -16.87
CA ARG A 84 -5.40 4.52 -16.13
C ARG A 84 -5.60 4.62 -14.62
N ALA A 85 -6.59 5.39 -14.17
CA ALA A 85 -6.91 5.51 -12.76
C ALA A 85 -7.39 4.16 -12.18
N ARG A 86 -8.13 3.37 -12.97
CA ARG A 86 -8.54 2.02 -12.55
C ARG A 86 -7.35 1.13 -12.23
N VAL A 87 -6.33 1.15 -13.08
CA VAL A 87 -5.09 0.38 -12.86
C VAL A 87 -4.39 0.82 -11.57
N ILE A 88 -4.20 2.13 -11.37
CA ILE A 88 -3.55 2.69 -10.18
C ILE A 88 -4.29 2.26 -8.91
N PHE A 89 -5.63 2.41 -8.89
CA PHE A 89 -6.43 2.04 -7.72
C PHE A 89 -6.53 0.54 -7.51
N SER A 90 -6.49 -0.28 -8.56
CA SER A 90 -6.40 -1.74 -8.44
C SER A 90 -5.09 -2.16 -7.80
N ILE A 91 -3.96 -1.57 -8.23
CA ILE A 91 -2.65 -1.83 -7.61
C ILE A 91 -2.67 -1.42 -6.13
N ALA A 92 -3.31 -0.30 -5.79
CA ALA A 92 -3.45 0.12 -4.40
C ALA A 92 -4.30 -0.84 -3.55
N VAL A 93 -5.32 -1.46 -4.13
CA VAL A 93 -6.08 -2.54 -3.48
C VAL A 93 -5.17 -3.73 -3.21
N ASP A 94 -4.44 -4.20 -4.23
CA ASP A 94 -3.56 -5.37 -4.12
C ASP A 94 -2.48 -5.17 -3.05
N VAL A 95 -1.84 -3.99 -3.02
CA VAL A 95 -0.86 -3.61 -1.99
C VAL A 95 -1.50 -3.62 -0.59
N ALA A 96 -2.66 -2.99 -0.42
CA ALA A 96 -3.29 -2.90 0.89
C ALA A 96 -3.76 -4.28 1.41
N VAL A 97 -4.22 -5.17 0.53
CA VAL A 97 -4.55 -6.55 0.87
C VAL A 97 -3.29 -7.32 1.29
N GLY A 98 -2.18 -7.17 0.57
CA GLY A 98 -0.90 -7.78 0.96
C GLY A 98 -0.40 -7.31 2.33
N ILE A 99 -0.58 -6.02 2.66
CA ILE A 99 -0.27 -5.49 3.98
C ILE A 99 -1.23 -6.05 5.05
N GLU A 100 -2.53 -6.17 4.75
CA GLU A 100 -3.49 -6.79 5.67
C GLU A 100 -3.11 -8.23 5.99
N ASP A 101 -2.74 -9.03 4.98
CA ASP A 101 -2.32 -10.42 5.14
C ASP A 101 -1.04 -10.53 5.98
N LEU A 102 -0.07 -9.63 5.75
CA LEU A 102 1.13 -9.54 6.58
C LEU A 102 0.78 -9.27 8.04
N LEU A 103 -0.07 -8.28 8.32
CA LEU A 103 -0.48 -7.95 9.69
C LEU A 103 -1.25 -9.10 10.35
N ARG A 104 -2.04 -9.86 9.58
CA ARG A 104 -2.71 -11.07 10.08
C ARG A 104 -1.73 -12.16 10.47
N ALA A 105 -0.66 -12.35 9.69
CA ALA A 105 0.37 -13.33 9.96
C ALA A 105 1.24 -12.97 11.18
N MET A 106 1.26 -11.70 11.58
CA MET A 106 1.96 -11.21 12.77
C MET A 106 1.18 -11.38 14.07
N LYS A 107 -0.09 -11.82 14.02
CA LYS A 107 -0.87 -12.15 15.20
C LYS A 107 -0.46 -13.48 15.79
#